data_AF-A0A3R6ZMM1-F1
#
_entry.id   AF-A0A3R6ZMM1-F1
#
_cell.length_a   1.000
_cell.length_b   1.000
_cell.length_c   1.000
_cell.angle_alpha   90.00
_cell.angle_beta   90.00
_cell.angle_gamma   90.00
#
_symmetry.space_group_name_H-M   'P 1'
#
loop_
_entity.id
_entity.type
_entity.pdbx_description
1 polymer ?
#
loop_
_entity_poly.entity_id
_entity_poly.type
_entity_poly.pdbx_seq_one_letter_code
_entity_poly.pdbx_strand_id
1 'polypeptide(L)'
;MLGAFPIDHAPLVALVQVIVQDNLVPSRLTIDHVVEPVVLEEDKNVLAFEDAVLTQAESQGLTTDEAYLEVQKMNLLLQENCMPGSVEDYTPEFKAQWHITGSSKSFALLQDIKSGTNPVRIEHWQDILAQYYHCRGDVKEVE
;
A
#
# COMPACT_ATOMS: atom_id res chain seq x y z
N MET A 1 -19.83 16.83 -10.52
CA MET A 1 -19.78 15.55 -9.80
C MET A 1 -18.36 15.03 -9.95
N LEU A 2 -17.54 15.19 -8.92
CA LEU A 2 -16.17 14.70 -8.92
C LEU A 2 -16.24 13.21 -8.59
N GLY A 3 -15.94 12.36 -9.57
CA GLY A 3 -15.88 10.92 -9.39
C GLY A 3 -14.69 10.57 -8.50
N ALA A 4 -14.92 9.66 -7.55
CA ALA A 4 -13.87 9.06 -6.74
C ALA A 4 -12.81 8.44 -7.66
N PHE A 5 -11.55 8.81 -7.47
CA PHE A 5 -10.43 8.17 -8.15
C PHE A 5 -10.24 6.76 -7.58
N PRO A 6 -10.20 5.69 -8.41
CA PRO A 6 -9.93 4.34 -7.95
C PRO A 6 -8.49 4.24 -7.43
N ILE A 7 -8.32 3.58 -6.27
CA ILE A 7 -7.09 3.49 -5.46
C ILE A 7 -6.00 2.61 -6.13
N ASP A 8 -6.13 2.27 -7.41
CA ASP A 8 -5.18 1.41 -8.13
C ASP A 8 -3.98 2.13 -8.75
N HIS A 9 -3.80 3.42 -8.47
CA HIS A 9 -2.66 4.21 -8.97
C HIS A 9 -1.73 4.75 -7.89
N ALA A 10 -1.98 4.44 -6.62
CA ALA A 10 -1.03 4.70 -5.56
C ALA A 10 -0.66 3.37 -4.90
N PRO A 11 0.54 2.80 -5.13
CA PRO A 11 1.09 1.96 -4.09
C PRO A 11 1.07 2.79 -2.80
N LEU A 12 0.62 2.20 -1.68
CA LEU A 12 0.98 2.66 -0.33
C LEU A 12 2.48 2.42 -0.09
N VAL A 13 3.30 2.89 -1.03
CA VAL A 13 4.73 3.12 -0.88
C VAL A 13 4.78 4.62 -0.74
N ALA A 14 5.25 5.08 0.42
CA ALA A 14 5.40 6.49 0.77
C ALA A 14 5.63 7.34 -0.49
N LEU A 15 4.64 8.17 -0.82
CA LEU A 15 4.75 9.20 -1.84
C LEU A 15 5.87 10.13 -1.39
N VAL A 16 7.09 9.92 -1.91
CA VAL A 16 8.06 11.00 -2.00
C VAL A 16 7.42 12.03 -2.92
N GLN A 17 6.79 13.04 -2.33
CA GLN A 17 6.22 14.17 -3.06
C GLN A 17 7.35 14.91 -3.77
N VAL A 18 7.55 14.62 -5.06
CA VAL A 18 8.35 15.48 -5.94
C VAL A 18 7.48 16.68 -6.30
N ILE A 19 7.57 17.76 -5.51
CA ILE A 19 6.91 19.03 -5.82
C ILE A 19 7.79 19.80 -6.81
N VAL A 20 7.34 19.95 -8.06
CA VAL A 20 7.93 20.88 -9.02
C VAL A 20 7.30 22.26 -8.82
N GLN A 21 8.07 23.22 -8.29
CA GLN A 21 7.70 24.64 -8.35
C GLN A 21 8.20 25.25 -9.66
N ASP A 22 7.32 25.35 -10.65
CA ASP A 22 7.62 26.02 -11.92
C ASP A 22 7.62 27.55 -11.77
N ASN A 23 8.78 28.17 -11.84
CA ASN A 23 8.91 29.58 -12.19
C ASN A 23 10.03 29.78 -13.24
N LEU A 24 9.59 29.80 -14.50
CA LEU A 24 10.10 30.53 -15.69
C LEU A 24 11.62 30.56 -16.04
N VAL A 25 11.89 30.16 -17.29
CA VAL A 25 12.95 30.59 -18.27
C VAL A 25 13.99 29.50 -18.66
N PRO A 26 14.35 29.35 -19.97
CA PRO A 26 14.89 28.11 -20.53
C PRO A 26 16.42 28.08 -20.60
N SER A 27 17.01 27.06 -19.98
CA SER A 27 18.38 26.59 -20.21
C SER A 27 18.48 25.21 -19.55
N ARG A 28 18.96 24.20 -20.29
CA ARG A 28 19.12 22.78 -19.89
C ARG A 28 18.73 22.53 -18.43
N LEU A 29 17.48 22.13 -18.19
CA LEU A 29 16.97 21.79 -16.87
C LEU A 29 17.81 20.65 -16.29
N THR A 30 18.79 20.99 -15.47
CA THR A 30 19.28 20.09 -14.43
C THR A 30 18.20 20.05 -13.38
N ILE A 31 17.37 19.00 -13.44
CA ILE A 31 16.40 18.72 -12.38
C ILE A 31 17.23 18.21 -11.20
N ASP A 32 17.41 19.06 -10.19
CA ASP A 32 17.96 18.62 -8.92
C ASP A 32 16.90 17.80 -8.20
N HIS A 33 17.16 16.51 -8.03
CA HIS A 33 16.32 15.63 -7.23
C HIS A 33 16.64 15.85 -5.75
N VAL A 34 15.98 16.85 -5.14
CA VAL A 34 16.09 17.11 -3.71
C VAL A 34 15.09 16.24 -2.97
N VAL A 35 15.58 15.38 -2.08
CA VAL A 35 14.75 14.57 -1.17
C VAL A 35 14.54 15.37 0.10
N GLU A 36 13.29 15.72 0.40
CA GLU A 36 12.93 16.32 1.67
C GLU A 36 12.78 15.26 2.77
N PRO A 37 13.15 15.56 4.02
CA PRO A 37 12.97 14.63 5.12
C PRO A 37 11.48 14.43 5.43
N VAL A 38 11.12 13.19 5.79
CA VAL A 38 9.79 12.86 6.27
C VAL A 38 9.61 13.42 7.69
N VAL A 39 8.71 14.40 7.83
CA VAL A 39 8.50 15.12 9.11
C VAL A 39 7.17 14.78 9.79
N LEU A 40 6.16 14.34 9.04
CA LEU A 40 4.84 14.02 9.59
C LEU A 40 4.90 12.73 10.40
N GLU A 41 4.26 12.72 11.57
CA GLU A 41 4.26 11.55 12.45
C GLU A 41 3.52 10.35 11.84
N GLU A 42 2.47 10.61 11.04
CA GLU A 42 1.76 9.57 10.30
C GLU A 42 2.66 8.85 9.29
N ASP A 43 3.47 9.61 8.54
CA ASP A 43 4.42 9.04 7.58
C ASP A 43 5.53 8.26 8.29
N LYS A 44 6.01 8.77 9.44
CA LYS A 44 6.97 8.03 10.27
C LYS A 44 6.39 6.73 10.81
N ASN A 45 5.10 6.68 11.13
CA ASN A 45 4.42 5.46 11.55
C ASN A 45 4.40 4.42 10.42
N VAL A 46 4.13 4.83 9.18
CA VAL A 46 4.21 3.94 8.00
C VAL A 46 5.64 3.41 7.82
N LEU A 47 6.65 4.27 7.91
CA LEU A 47 8.05 3.83 7.78
C LEU A 47 8.47 2.85 8.88
N ALA A 48 8.06 3.09 10.13
CA ALA A 48 8.36 2.21 11.25
C ALA A 48 7.62 0.86 11.14
N PHE A 49 6.39 0.87 10.63
CA PHE A 49 5.64 -0.33 10.30
C PHE A 49 6.35 -1.15 9.23
N GLU A 50 6.72 -0.53 8.09
CA GLU A 50 7.43 -1.21 7.01
C GLU A 50 8.76 -1.80 7.50
N ASP A 51 9.54 -1.04 8.27
CA ASP A 51 10.82 -1.49 8.85
C ASP A 51 10.64 -2.71 9.76
N ALA A 52 9.58 -2.74 10.58
CA ALA A 52 9.26 -3.88 11.44
C ALA A 52 8.91 -5.14 10.61
N VAL A 53 8.15 -4.99 9.54
CA VAL A 53 7.82 -6.11 8.64
C VAL A 53 9.06 -6.62 7.92
N LEU A 54 9.89 -5.72 7.39
CA LEU A 54 11.12 -6.09 6.69
C LEU A 54 12.12 -6.79 7.63
N THR A 55 12.27 -6.29 8.86
CA THR A 55 13.12 -6.92 9.88
C THR A 55 12.62 -8.32 10.23
N GLN A 56 11.30 -8.49 10.40
CA GLN A 56 10.71 -9.79 10.67
C GLN A 56 10.89 -10.75 9.48
N ALA A 57 10.69 -10.26 8.25
CA ALA A 57 10.92 -11.02 7.03
C ALA A 57 12.38 -11.50 6.89
N GLU A 58 13.34 -10.63 7.19
CA GLU A 58 14.77 -10.96 7.18
C GLU A 58 15.08 -12.06 8.21
N SER A 59 14.52 -11.96 9.42
CA SER A 59 14.69 -12.98 10.46
C SER A 59 14.17 -14.37 10.05
N GLN A 60 13.17 -14.39 9.16
CA GLN A 60 12.56 -15.58 8.59
C GLN A 60 13.24 -16.06 7.30
N GLY A 61 14.28 -15.35 6.83
CA GLY A 61 15.03 -15.68 5.61
C GLY A 61 14.29 -15.40 4.30
N LEU A 62 13.32 -14.49 4.31
CA LEU A 62 12.65 -14.05 3.08
C LEU A 62 13.60 -13.17 2.26
N THR A 63 13.48 -13.26 0.94
CA THR A 63 14.11 -12.31 0.03
C THR A 63 13.47 -10.92 0.16
N THR A 64 14.18 -9.89 -0.27
CA THR A 64 13.66 -8.52 -0.27
C THR A 64 12.33 -8.40 -1.04
N ASP A 65 12.23 -9.04 -2.22
CA ASP A 65 10.99 -9.01 -3.02
C ASP A 65 9.82 -9.70 -2.31
N GLU A 66 10.09 -10.81 -1.62
CA GLU A 66 9.07 -11.49 -0.80
C GLU A 66 8.65 -10.60 0.37
N ALA A 67 9.60 -9.95 1.05
CA ALA A 67 9.31 -9.07 2.19
C ALA A 67 8.41 -7.89 1.78
N TYR A 68 8.68 -7.25 0.65
CA TYR A 68 7.81 -6.17 0.14
C TYR A 68 6.44 -6.67 -0.33
N LEU A 69 6.35 -7.91 -0.83
CA LEU A 69 5.04 -8.53 -1.09
C LEU A 69 4.26 -8.73 0.22
N GLU A 70 4.91 -9.11 1.30
CA GLU A 70 4.25 -9.23 2.61
C GLU A 70 3.76 -7.88 3.15
N VAL A 71 4.54 -6.81 3.00
CA VAL A 71 4.09 -5.43 3.31
C VAL A 71 2.80 -5.09 2.55
N GLN A 72 2.75 -5.38 1.24
CA GLN A 72 1.55 -5.14 0.43
C GLN A 72 0.34 -5.95 0.92
N LYS A 73 0.53 -7.23 1.27
CA LYS A 73 -0.55 -8.06 1.82
C LYS A 73 -1.09 -7.50 3.14
N MET A 74 -0.20 -7.10 4.04
CA MET A 74 -0.58 -6.51 5.33
C MET A 74 -1.32 -5.17 5.16
N ASN A 75 -0.88 -4.32 4.23
CA ASN A 75 -1.59 -3.08 3.88
C ASN A 75 -3.00 -3.34 3.30
N LEU A 76 -3.17 -4.37 2.48
CA LEU A 76 -4.51 -4.74 1.97
C LEU A 76 -5.45 -5.21 3.08
N LEU A 77 -4.93 -5.97 4.04
CA LEU A 77 -5.69 -6.43 5.20
C LEU A 77 -6.07 -5.27 6.12
N LEU A 78 -5.15 -4.31 6.33
CA LEU A 78 -5.45 -3.07 7.04
C LEU A 78 -6.58 -2.29 6.35
N GLN A 79 -6.50 -2.10 5.02
CA GLN A 79 -7.53 -1.39 4.25
C GLN A 79 -8.89 -2.09 4.27
N GLU A 80 -8.90 -3.42 4.17
CA GLU A 80 -10.14 -4.20 4.10
C GLU A 80 -10.86 -4.30 5.45
N ASN A 81 -10.08 -4.44 6.54
CA ASN A 81 -10.60 -4.82 7.84
C ASN A 81 -10.60 -3.70 8.88
N CYS A 82 -9.77 -2.67 8.71
CA CYS A 82 -9.58 -1.61 9.71
C CYS A 82 -9.98 -0.22 9.21
N MET A 83 -10.09 -0.02 7.90
CA MET A 83 -10.45 1.27 7.31
C MET A 83 -11.88 1.24 6.73
N PRO A 84 -12.57 2.40 6.69
CA PRO A 84 -13.86 2.50 6.02
C PRO A 84 -13.77 2.10 4.54
N GLY A 85 -14.75 1.30 4.10
CA GLY A 85 -14.83 0.79 2.73
C GLY A 85 -14.42 -0.66 2.60
N SER A 86 -14.07 -1.05 1.37
CA SER A 86 -13.59 -2.39 1.03
C SER A 86 -12.68 -2.28 -0.19
N VAL A 87 -11.75 -3.24 -0.33
CA VAL A 87 -10.96 -3.37 -1.55
C VAL A 87 -11.83 -4.04 -2.60
N GLU A 88 -12.32 -3.26 -3.56
CA GLU A 88 -13.20 -3.70 -4.64
C GLU A 88 -12.44 -3.81 -5.98
N ASP A 89 -12.97 -4.63 -6.87
CA ASP A 89 -12.51 -4.67 -8.26
C ASP A 89 -13.08 -3.48 -9.04
N TYR A 90 -12.49 -3.19 -10.20
CA TYR A 90 -13.04 -2.20 -11.11
C TYR A 90 -14.44 -2.57 -11.59
N THR A 91 -15.30 -1.56 -11.75
CA THR A 91 -16.63 -1.79 -12.34
C THR A 91 -16.51 -2.28 -13.79
N PRO A 92 -17.49 -3.05 -14.30
CA PRO A 92 -17.48 -3.51 -15.69
C PRO A 92 -17.38 -2.37 -16.71
N GLU A 93 -18.01 -1.23 -16.43
CA GLU A 93 -17.98 -0.05 -17.30
C GLU A 93 -16.56 0.54 -17.36
N PHE A 94 -15.89 0.64 -16.21
CA PHE A 94 -14.50 1.10 -16.15
C PHE A 94 -13.59 0.14 -16.91
N LYS A 95 -13.76 -1.18 -16.70
CA LYS A 95 -12.98 -2.18 -17.42
C LYS A 95 -13.19 -2.10 -18.93
N ALA A 96 -14.43 -1.90 -19.38
CA ALA A 96 -14.75 -1.76 -20.80
C ALA A 96 -14.14 -0.49 -21.40
N GLN A 97 -14.22 0.64 -20.70
CA GLN A 97 -13.69 1.92 -21.16
C GLN A 97 -12.16 1.90 -21.29
N TRP A 98 -11.47 1.27 -20.34
CA TRP A 98 -10.00 1.24 -20.29
C TRP A 98 -9.40 -0.05 -20.85
N HIS A 99 -10.21 -0.91 -21.46
CA HIS A 99 -9.81 -2.19 -22.04
C HIS A 99 -9.07 -3.10 -21.04
N ILE A 100 -9.50 -3.10 -19.78
CA ILE A 100 -8.95 -3.95 -18.71
C ILE A 100 -9.60 -5.32 -18.80
N THR A 101 -8.79 -6.37 -18.95
CA THR A 101 -9.26 -7.75 -19.10
C THR A 101 -9.30 -8.54 -17.79
N GLY A 102 -8.60 -8.07 -16.76
CA GLY A 102 -8.48 -8.74 -15.47
C GLY A 102 -9.14 -7.99 -14.31
N SER A 103 -8.88 -8.46 -13.10
CA SER A 103 -9.18 -7.71 -11.88
C SER A 103 -8.10 -6.68 -11.57
N SER A 104 -8.41 -5.71 -10.72
CA SER A 104 -7.37 -4.90 -10.09
C SER A 104 -6.38 -5.78 -9.33
N LYS A 105 -5.11 -5.35 -9.27
CA LYS A 105 -4.04 -6.13 -8.64
C LYS A 105 -4.32 -6.30 -7.15
N SER A 106 -4.76 -5.23 -6.49
CA SER A 106 -5.12 -5.19 -5.07
C SER A 106 -6.27 -6.14 -4.76
N PHE A 107 -7.33 -6.13 -5.59
CA PHE A 107 -8.45 -7.05 -5.41
C PHE A 107 -8.02 -8.51 -5.60
N ALA A 108 -7.31 -8.82 -6.68
CA ALA A 108 -6.85 -10.18 -6.95
C ALA A 108 -5.97 -10.71 -5.80
N LEU A 109 -5.00 -9.91 -5.32
CA LEU A 109 -4.15 -10.29 -4.20
C LEU A 109 -4.95 -10.49 -2.91
N LEU A 110 -5.95 -9.64 -2.63
CA LEU A 110 -6.81 -9.85 -1.47
C LEU A 110 -7.62 -11.14 -1.56
N GLN A 111 -8.12 -11.50 -2.75
CA GLN A 111 -8.79 -12.80 -2.95
C GLN A 111 -7.83 -13.97 -2.74
N ASP A 112 -6.57 -13.85 -3.19
CA ASP A 112 -5.56 -14.89 -2.96
C ASP A 112 -5.22 -15.05 -1.47
N ILE A 113 -5.17 -13.96 -0.71
CA ILE A 113 -5.00 -13.99 0.75
C ILE A 113 -6.21 -14.68 1.40
N LYS A 114 -7.43 -14.24 1.08
CA LYS A 114 -8.69 -14.74 1.67
C LYS A 114 -8.94 -16.23 1.35
N SER A 115 -8.55 -16.67 0.16
CA SER A 115 -8.66 -18.09 -0.25
C SER A 115 -7.57 -18.98 0.37
N GLY A 116 -6.54 -18.39 0.98
CA GLY A 116 -5.37 -19.12 1.48
C GLY A 116 -4.40 -19.56 0.38
N THR A 117 -4.57 -19.10 -0.86
CA THR A 117 -3.64 -19.37 -1.97
C THR A 117 -2.32 -18.63 -1.77
N ASN A 118 -2.39 -17.40 -1.23
CA ASN A 118 -1.22 -16.58 -0.95
C ASN A 118 -1.37 -15.86 0.41
N PRO A 119 -1.36 -16.59 1.54
CA PRO A 119 -1.55 -16.01 2.86
C PRO A 119 -0.35 -15.12 3.26
N VAL A 120 -0.52 -14.33 4.31
CA VAL A 120 0.59 -13.61 4.95
C VAL A 120 1.55 -14.63 5.58
N ARG A 121 2.84 -14.50 5.29
CA ARG A 121 3.92 -15.38 5.76
C ARG A 121 4.68 -14.82 6.96
N ILE A 122 4.55 -13.52 7.22
CA ILE A 122 5.19 -12.85 8.36
C ILE A 122 4.62 -13.43 9.65
N GLU A 123 5.49 -13.97 10.49
CA GLU A 123 5.10 -14.46 11.80
C GLU A 123 4.61 -13.27 12.65
N HIS A 124 3.53 -13.48 13.42
CA HIS A 124 2.95 -12.46 14.29
C HIS A 124 2.53 -11.15 13.58
N TRP A 125 2.22 -11.21 12.28
CA TRP A 125 1.84 -10.02 11.49
C TRP A 125 0.66 -9.23 12.07
N GLN A 126 -0.29 -9.89 12.74
CA GLN A 126 -1.41 -9.22 13.40
C GLN A 126 -0.96 -8.36 14.58
N ASP A 127 0.06 -8.82 15.31
CA ASP A 127 0.59 -8.11 16.47
C ASP A 127 1.40 -6.89 16.02
N ILE A 128 2.10 -7.00 14.87
CA ILE A 128 2.73 -5.86 14.20
C ILE A 128 1.68 -4.81 13.82
N LEU A 129 0.60 -5.20 13.13
CA LEU A 129 -0.47 -4.26 12.77
C LEU A 129 -1.12 -3.62 14.01
N ALA A 130 -1.41 -4.41 15.04
CA ALA A 130 -2.01 -3.90 16.27
C ALA A 130 -1.11 -2.88 16.99
N GLN A 131 0.21 -3.05 16.91
CA GLN A 131 1.18 -2.12 17.48
C GLN A 131 1.13 -0.74 16.79
N TYR A 132 1.02 -0.70 15.46
CA TYR A 132 1.13 0.54 14.68
C TYR A 132 -0.20 1.20 14.32
N TYR A 133 -1.28 0.42 14.22
CA TYR A 133 -2.58 0.89 13.73
C TYR A 133 -3.73 0.60 14.70
N HIS A 134 -3.45 -0.02 15.85
CA HIS A 134 -4.46 -0.42 16.85
C HIS A 134 -5.56 -1.34 16.31
N CYS A 135 -5.31 -1.99 15.18
CA CYS A 135 -6.17 -2.98 14.55
C CYS A 135 -5.32 -4.19 14.15
N ARG A 136 -5.86 -5.40 14.34
CA ARG A 136 -5.13 -6.65 14.03
C ARG A 136 -5.14 -7.02 12.55
N GLY A 137 -6.07 -6.46 11.77
CA GLY A 137 -6.18 -6.68 10.32
C GLY A 137 -6.67 -8.07 9.89
N ASP A 138 -6.93 -9.00 10.81
CA ASP A 138 -7.41 -10.36 10.53
C ASP A 138 -8.94 -10.50 10.55
N VAL A 139 -9.64 -9.60 11.24
CA VAL A 139 -11.10 -9.56 11.33
C VAL A 139 -11.57 -8.14 11.03
N LYS A 140 -12.65 -8.02 10.25
CA LYS A 140 -13.26 -6.71 9.97
C LYS A 140 -13.80 -6.11 11.26
N GLU A 141 -13.28 -4.94 11.63
CA GLU A 141 -13.80 -4.16 12.74
C GLU A 141 -15.13 -3.53 12.30
N VAL A 142 -16.18 -3.81 13.08
CA VAL A 142 -17.51 -3.23 12.87
C VAL A 142 -17.63 -2.08 13.86
N GLU A 143 -17.43 -0.85 13.38
CA GLU A 143 -17.88 0.34 14.09
C GLU A 143 -19.39 0.54 13.96
#